data_AF-A0A3A9FDX8-F1
#
_entry.id   AF-A0A3A9FDX8-F1
#
_cell.length_a   1.000
_cell.length_b   1.000
_cell.length_c   1.000
_cell.angle_alpha   90.00
_cell.angle_beta   90.00
_cell.angle_gamma   90.00
#
_symmetry.space_group_name_H-M   'P 1'
#
loop_
_entity.id
_entity.type
_entity.pdbx_description
1 polymer ?
#
loop_
_entity_poly.entity_id
_entity_poly.type
_entity_poly.pdbx_seq_one_letter_code
_entity_poly.pdbx_strand_id
1 'polypeptide(L)'
;MEITVNFWKRSKKLFLYLLAFFIPVLFMSIVFLLHHVYPIGDNTLLIADMNYQYIDYYSYFKNTFFSNDNLIYTFSKNMGGDMIGLTAYYLLSPFNLIFLFFKQDMLPVAVMVIYLIKIGFCSLTCNYYLNK
;
A
#
# COMPACT_ATOMS: atom_id res chain seq x y z
N MET A 1 -27.18 33.59 -2.44
CA MET A 1 -26.03 33.72 -3.36
C MET A 1 -24.70 33.22 -2.75
N GLU A 2 -24.41 33.44 -1.47
CA GLU A 2 -23.17 32.93 -0.84
C GLU A 2 -23.10 31.40 -0.72
N ILE A 3 -24.23 30.74 -0.40
CA ILE A 3 -24.30 29.28 -0.24
C ILE A 3 -23.93 28.57 -1.55
N THR A 4 -24.42 29.08 -2.70
CA THR A 4 -24.16 28.50 -4.03
C THR A 4 -22.70 28.70 -4.46
N VAL A 5 -22.10 29.85 -4.14
CA VAL A 5 -20.68 30.12 -4.44
C VAL A 5 -19.76 29.23 -3.60
N ASN A 6 -20.08 29.01 -2.32
CA ASN A 6 -19.31 28.12 -1.45
C ASN A 6 -19.42 26.65 -1.86
N PHE A 7 -20.60 26.19 -2.30
CA PHE A 7 -20.77 24.86 -2.85
C PHE A 7 -19.90 24.63 -4.10
N TRP A 8 -19.89 25.59 -5.02
CA TRP A 8 -19.11 25.48 -6.26
C TRP A 8 -17.59 25.50 -6.01
N LYS A 9 -17.12 26.34 -5.08
CA LYS A 9 -15.71 26.34 -4.64
C LYS A 9 -15.30 25.01 -3.98
N ARG A 10 -16.17 24.43 -3.14
CA ARG A 10 -15.94 23.13 -2.49
C ARG A 10 -15.89 21.99 -3.51
N SER A 11 -16.79 21.99 -4.49
CA SER A 11 -16.81 21.00 -5.57
C SER A 11 -15.52 21.02 -6.40
N LYS A 12 -14.98 22.22 -6.71
CA LYS A 12 -13.71 22.36 -7.44
C LYS A 12 -12.52 21.84 -6.66
N LYS A 13 -12.44 22.12 -5.35
CA LYS A 13 -11.35 21.59 -4.50
C LYS A 13 -11.39 20.07 -4.43
N LEU A 14 -12.56 19.47 -4.24
CA LEU A 14 -12.72 18.02 -4.25
C LEU A 14 -12.26 17.41 -5.59
N PHE A 15 -12.64 18.03 -6.71
CA PHE A 15 -12.21 17.59 -8.04
C PHE A 15 -10.69 17.63 -8.20
N LEU A 16 -10.03 18.69 -7.73
CA LEU A 16 -8.56 18.80 -7.75
C LEU A 16 -7.89 17.72 -6.88
N TYR A 17 -8.43 17.42 -5.70
CA TYR A 17 -7.93 16.34 -4.84
C TYR A 17 -8.10 14.96 -5.48
N LEU A 18 -9.23 14.69 -6.13
CA LEU A 18 -9.44 13.44 -6.87
C LEU A 18 -8.43 13.33 -8.02
N LEU A 19 -8.23 14.40 -8.79
CA LEU A 19 -7.22 14.40 -9.85
C LEU A 19 -5.80 14.19 -9.31
N ALA A 20 -5.44 14.85 -8.21
CA ALA A 20 -4.14 14.68 -7.57
C ALA A 20 -3.88 13.23 -7.13
N PHE A 21 -4.91 12.53 -6.65
CA PHE A 21 -4.80 11.11 -6.33
C PHE A 21 -4.73 10.22 -7.58
N PHE A 22 -5.65 10.40 -8.53
CA PHE A 22 -5.83 9.46 -9.63
C PHE A 22 -4.84 9.63 -10.78
N ILE A 23 -4.36 10.84 -11.08
CA ILE A 23 -3.42 11.06 -12.19
C ILE A 23 -2.12 10.25 -11.99
N PRO A 24 -1.43 10.32 -10.84
CA PRO A 24 -0.21 9.54 -10.60
C PRO A 24 -0.47 8.03 -10.53
N VAL A 25 -1.61 7.63 -9.97
CA VAL A 25 -2.02 6.22 -9.91
C VAL A 25 -2.19 5.66 -11.32
N LEU A 26 -2.91 6.37 -12.19
CA LEU A 26 -3.12 5.96 -13.58
C LEU A 26 -1.79 5.92 -14.35
N PHE A 27 -0.96 6.95 -14.19
CA PHE A 27 0.37 7.00 -14.80
C PHE A 27 1.21 5.77 -14.40
N MET A 28 1.34 5.49 -13.10
CA MET A 28 2.10 4.33 -12.63
C MET A 28 1.46 3.00 -13.03
N SER A 29 0.13 2.92 -13.09
CA SER A 29 -0.56 1.73 -13.59
C SER A 29 -0.22 1.45 -15.06
N ILE A 30 -0.14 2.49 -15.89
CA ILE A 30 0.30 2.37 -17.29
C ILE A 30 1.76 1.88 -17.35
N VAL A 31 2.65 2.44 -16.54
CA VAL A 31 4.04 1.98 -16.46
C VAL A 31 4.10 0.48 -16.10
N PHE A 32 3.37 0.05 -15.09
CA PHE A 32 3.31 -1.37 -14.70
C PHE A 32 2.75 -2.27 -15.79
N LEU A 33 1.75 -1.79 -16.54
CA LEU A 33 1.20 -2.51 -17.68
C LEU A 33 2.23 -2.65 -18.81
N LEU A 34 2.96 -1.58 -19.14
CA LEU A 34 4.02 -1.61 -20.16
C LEU A 34 5.19 -2.50 -19.78
N HIS A 35 5.46 -2.65 -18.48
CA HIS A 35 6.50 -3.55 -17.96
C HIS A 35 6.00 -4.96 -17.65
N HIS A 36 4.77 -5.32 -18.03
CA HIS A 36 4.20 -6.65 -17.83
C HIS A 36 4.24 -7.12 -16.37
N VAL A 37 3.93 -6.23 -15.43
CA VAL A 37 3.86 -6.54 -14.00
C VAL A 37 2.65 -7.42 -13.71
N TYR A 38 2.84 -8.46 -12.89
CA TYR A 38 1.84 -9.41 -12.44
C TYR A 38 0.65 -8.68 -11.79
N PRO A 39 -0.59 -8.99 -12.19
CA PRO A 39 -1.03 -10.21 -12.88
C PRO A 39 -1.02 -10.14 -14.41
N ILE A 40 -0.63 -9.01 -15.03
CA ILE A 40 -0.74 -8.82 -16.49
C ILE A 40 0.37 -9.58 -17.23
N GLY A 41 1.53 -9.76 -16.60
CA GLY A 41 2.60 -10.62 -17.09
C GLY A 41 3.40 -11.23 -15.96
N ASP A 42 4.60 -11.70 -16.27
CA ASP A 42 5.39 -12.54 -15.35
C ASP A 42 6.34 -11.73 -14.44
N ASN A 43 6.51 -10.43 -14.68
CA ASN A 43 7.37 -9.58 -13.86
C ASN A 43 6.67 -9.20 -12.56
N THR A 44 7.39 -9.00 -11.46
CA THR A 44 6.77 -8.57 -10.19
C THR A 44 7.53 -7.39 -9.59
N LEU A 45 6.88 -6.68 -8.67
CA LEU A 45 7.56 -5.66 -7.85
C LEU A 45 8.37 -6.28 -6.70
N LEU A 46 8.40 -7.61 -6.60
CA LEU A 46 9.21 -8.34 -5.62
C LEU A 46 10.65 -8.42 -6.15
N ILE A 47 11.38 -7.33 -5.99
CA ILE A 47 12.78 -7.22 -6.42
C ILE A 47 13.66 -7.09 -5.18
N ALA A 48 14.81 -7.77 -5.19
CA ALA A 48 15.78 -7.77 -4.09
C ALA A 48 15.12 -8.13 -2.74
N ASP A 49 15.31 -7.31 -1.71
CA ASP A 49 14.81 -7.56 -0.35
C ASP A 49 13.30 -7.76 -0.29
N MET A 50 12.55 -7.16 -1.22
CA MET A 50 11.10 -7.32 -1.27
C MET A 50 10.71 -8.79 -1.49
N ASN A 51 11.50 -9.51 -2.29
CA ASN A 51 11.29 -10.93 -2.59
C ASN A 51 11.82 -11.85 -1.51
N TYR A 52 12.95 -11.50 -0.89
CA TYR A 52 13.64 -12.40 0.04
C TYR A 52 13.25 -12.21 1.50
N GLN A 53 12.70 -11.06 1.87
CA GLN A 53 12.49 -10.70 3.28
C GLN A 53 11.12 -10.09 3.55
N TYR A 54 10.71 -9.08 2.78
CA TYR A 54 9.46 -8.38 3.08
C TYR A 54 8.23 -9.24 2.81
N ILE A 55 8.25 -10.08 1.78
CA ILE A 55 7.11 -10.95 1.49
C ILE A 55 6.82 -11.92 2.63
N ASP A 56 7.86 -12.44 3.28
CA ASP A 56 7.71 -13.30 4.46
C ASP A 56 7.13 -12.52 5.64
N TYR A 57 7.56 -11.27 5.84
CA TYR A 57 6.96 -10.42 6.87
C TYR A 57 5.50 -10.09 6.58
N TYR A 58 5.12 -9.83 5.33
CA TYR A 58 3.73 -9.58 4.96
C TYR A 58 2.86 -10.83 5.07
N SER A 59 3.41 -11.98 4.71
CA SER A 59 2.79 -13.28 4.96
C SER A 59 2.58 -13.51 6.46
N TYR A 60 3.62 -13.26 7.27
CA TYR A 60 3.57 -13.42 8.72
C TYR A 60 2.52 -12.49 9.34
N PHE A 61 2.53 -11.22 8.93
CA PHE A 61 1.55 -10.22 9.34
C PHE A 61 0.14 -10.72 9.08
N LYS A 62 -0.14 -11.18 7.86
CA LYS A 62 -1.45 -11.72 7.51
C LYS A 62 -1.82 -12.92 8.37
N ASN A 63 -0.92 -13.91 8.49
CA ASN A 63 -1.19 -15.11 9.28
C ASN A 63 -1.51 -14.75 10.72
N THR A 64 -0.82 -13.77 11.32
CA THR A 64 -1.05 -13.31 12.69
C THR A 64 -2.48 -12.82 12.96
N PHE A 65 -3.22 -12.35 11.95
CA PHE A 65 -4.64 -12.00 12.12
C PHE A 65 -5.60 -13.20 12.10
N PHE A 66 -5.16 -14.33 11.52
CA PHE A 66 -5.98 -15.54 11.35
C PHE A 66 -5.48 -16.73 12.21
N SER A 67 -4.28 -16.63 12.79
CA SER A 67 -3.65 -17.61 13.68
C SER A 67 -3.46 -17.04 15.09
N ASN A 68 -2.97 -17.87 16.02
CA ASN A 68 -2.58 -17.44 17.37
C ASN A 68 -1.13 -16.89 17.44
N ASP A 69 -0.57 -16.46 16.31
CA ASP A 69 0.76 -15.85 16.29
C ASP A 69 0.75 -14.47 16.96
N ASN A 70 1.93 -13.96 17.33
CA ASN A 70 2.04 -12.69 18.05
C ASN A 70 3.03 -11.75 17.36
N LEU A 71 2.65 -10.47 17.23
CA LEU A 71 3.48 -9.44 16.63
C LEU A 71 4.67 -9.00 17.50
N ILE A 72 4.71 -9.44 18.76
CA ILE A 72 5.78 -9.11 19.73
C ILE A 72 6.83 -10.22 19.80
N TYR A 73 6.43 -11.49 19.74
CA TYR A 73 7.36 -12.63 19.79
C TYR A 73 6.83 -13.77 18.93
N THR A 74 7.72 -14.47 18.24
CA THR A 74 7.33 -15.61 17.41
C THR A 74 8.31 -16.77 17.53
N PHE A 75 7.77 -18.00 17.55
CA PHE A 75 8.55 -19.23 17.41
C PHE A 75 8.78 -19.60 15.94
N SER A 76 8.05 -18.97 15.00
CA SER A 76 8.16 -19.23 13.56
C SER A 76 9.45 -18.66 12.93
N LYS A 77 10.23 -17.90 13.72
CA LYS A 77 11.56 -17.42 13.35
C LYS A 77 12.58 -18.43 13.87
N ASN A 78 13.43 -19.03 13.03
CA ASN A 78 14.53 -19.95 13.37
C ASN A 78 14.53 -20.56 14.81
N MET A 79 15.09 -19.86 15.81
CA MET A 79 15.19 -20.33 17.22
C MET A 79 14.16 -19.67 18.17
N GLY A 80 13.09 -19.15 17.63
CA GLY A 80 12.23 -18.14 18.25
C GLY A 80 12.93 -16.79 18.39
N GLY A 81 12.14 -15.72 18.53
CA GLY A 81 12.72 -14.41 18.84
C GLY A 81 11.72 -13.28 18.92
N ASP A 82 12.24 -12.16 19.45
CA ASP A 82 11.54 -10.90 19.48
C ASP A 82 11.23 -10.37 18.07
N MET A 83 10.04 -9.79 17.95
CA MET A 83 9.45 -9.23 16.73
C MET A 83 9.07 -7.76 16.89
N ILE A 84 9.15 -7.16 18.09
CA ILE A 84 8.61 -5.82 18.31
C ILE A 84 9.25 -4.78 17.37
N GLY A 85 10.57 -4.85 17.18
CA GLY A 85 11.30 -3.96 16.27
C GLY A 85 10.94 -4.18 14.81
N LEU A 86 10.81 -5.44 14.37
CA LEU A 86 10.44 -5.78 13.00
C LEU A 86 9.00 -5.39 12.69
N THR A 87 8.07 -5.66 13.61
CA THR A 87 6.68 -5.26 13.51
C THR A 87 6.57 -3.75 13.41
N ALA A 88 7.25 -3.00 14.28
CA ALA A 88 7.21 -1.55 14.27
C ALA A 88 7.74 -0.97 12.95
N TYR A 89 8.84 -1.51 12.44
CA TYR A 89 9.51 -0.98 11.25
C TYR A 89 8.84 -1.40 9.94
N TYR A 90 8.38 -2.64 9.81
CA TYR A 90 7.87 -3.19 8.54
C TYR A 90 6.34 -3.32 8.47
N LEU A 91 5.68 -3.55 9.61
CA LEU A 91 4.30 -4.04 9.62
C LEU A 91 3.25 -3.02 10.06
N LEU A 92 3.60 -2.03 10.89
CA LEU A 92 2.65 -1.06 11.44
C LEU A 92 2.09 -0.02 10.44
N SER A 93 2.49 -0.06 9.16
CA SER A 93 1.86 0.79 8.16
C SER A 93 0.38 0.44 8.01
N PRO A 94 -0.57 1.40 8.12
CA PRO A 94 -2.00 1.09 8.00
C PRO A 94 -2.36 0.55 6.61
N PHE A 95 -1.57 0.86 5.59
CA PHE A 95 -1.74 0.27 4.25
C PHE A 95 -1.51 -1.23 4.21
N ASN A 96 -0.75 -1.80 5.16
CA ASN A 96 -0.51 -3.24 5.21
C ASN A 96 -1.78 -4.02 5.55
N LEU A 97 -2.80 -3.40 6.15
CA LEU A 97 -4.12 -4.03 6.32
C LEU A 97 -4.74 -4.48 4.99
N ILE A 98 -4.35 -3.86 3.88
CA ILE A 98 -4.80 -4.25 2.54
C ILE A 98 -4.37 -5.70 2.22
N PHE A 99 -3.23 -6.18 2.74
CA PHE A 99 -2.78 -7.55 2.53
C PHE A 99 -3.79 -8.60 3.03
N LEU A 100 -4.62 -8.26 4.01
CA LEU A 100 -5.63 -9.18 4.57
C LEU A 100 -6.72 -9.55 3.55
N PHE A 101 -6.97 -8.71 2.54
CA PHE A 101 -7.98 -8.96 1.51
C PHE A 101 -7.48 -9.84 0.35
N PHE A 102 -6.18 -10.10 0.27
CA PHE A 102 -5.58 -10.88 -0.81
C PHE A 102 -5.27 -12.30 -0.35
N LYS A 103 -5.33 -13.29 -1.23
CA LYS A 103 -4.82 -14.65 -0.96
C LYS A 103 -3.29 -14.63 -0.85
N GLN A 104 -2.73 -15.66 -0.20
CA GLN A 104 -1.29 -15.79 0.01
C GLN A 104 -0.50 -15.73 -1.30
N ASP A 105 -0.95 -16.46 -2.32
CA ASP A 105 -0.30 -16.51 -3.64
C ASP A 105 -0.45 -15.20 -4.42
N MET A 106 -1.35 -14.31 -3.98
CA MET A 106 -1.63 -13.00 -4.59
C MET A 106 -0.96 -11.85 -3.84
N LEU A 107 -0.03 -12.13 -2.91
CA LEU A 107 0.77 -11.10 -2.25
C LEU A 107 1.56 -10.20 -3.22
N PRO A 108 2.12 -10.67 -4.35
CA PRO A 108 2.74 -9.77 -5.33
C PRO A 108 1.76 -8.71 -5.86
N VAL A 109 0.49 -9.09 -6.11
CA VAL A 109 -0.56 -8.17 -6.54
C VAL A 109 -0.93 -7.20 -5.41
N ALA A 110 -1.01 -7.68 -4.18
CA ALA A 110 -1.27 -6.84 -3.02
C ALA A 110 -0.19 -5.76 -2.85
N VAL A 111 1.09 -6.12 -3.02
CA VAL A 111 2.21 -5.17 -3.01
C VAL A 111 2.03 -4.11 -4.09
N MET A 112 1.69 -4.52 -5.33
CA MET A 112 1.40 -3.59 -6.42
C MET A 112 0.25 -2.62 -6.09
N VAL A 113 -0.86 -3.14 -5.57
CA VAL A 113 -2.02 -2.32 -5.19
C VAL A 113 -1.66 -1.31 -4.09
N ILE A 114 -0.96 -1.77 -3.04
CA ILE A 114 -0.50 -0.89 -1.95
C ILE A 114 0.45 0.19 -2.49
N TYR A 115 1.36 -0.17 -3.41
CA TYR A 115 2.28 0.78 -4.03
C TYR A 115 1.53 1.88 -4.79
N LEU A 116 0.54 1.52 -5.61
CA LEU A 116 -0.30 2.48 -6.33
C LEU A 116 -1.05 3.40 -5.36
N ILE A 117 -1.68 2.84 -4.33
CA ILE A 117 -2.41 3.62 -3.32
C ILE A 117 -1.47 4.59 -2.60
N LYS A 118 -0.28 4.15 -2.18
CA LYS A 118 0.72 5.00 -1.53
C LYS A 118 1.13 6.17 -2.42
N ILE A 119 1.38 5.93 -3.71
CA ILE A 119 1.70 7.00 -4.68
C ILE A 119 0.55 8.00 -4.80
N GLY A 120 -0.69 7.53 -4.91
CA GLY A 120 -1.86 8.41 -4.95
C GLY A 120 -1.97 9.29 -3.71
N PHE A 121 -1.79 8.71 -2.51
CA PHE A 121 -1.79 9.47 -1.27
C PHE A 121 -0.63 10.46 -1.16
N CYS A 122 0.58 10.10 -1.61
CA CYS A 122 1.73 11.02 -1.64
C CYS A 122 1.45 12.26 -2.50
N SER A 123 0.83 12.08 -3.67
CA SER A 123 0.49 13.22 -4.52
C SER A 123 -0.66 14.04 -3.95
N LEU A 124 -1.69 13.39 -3.39
CA LEU A 124 -2.80 14.06 -2.73
C LEU A 124 -2.33 14.92 -1.55
N THR A 125 -1.47 14.40 -0.68
CA THR A 125 -0.95 15.14 0.48
C THR A 125 -0.02 16.28 0.06
N CYS A 126 0.80 16.09 -0.97
CA CYS A 126 1.60 17.15 -1.57
C CYS A 126 0.71 18.26 -2.14
N ASN A 127 -0.32 17.91 -2.92
CA ASN A 127 -1.29 18.86 -3.44
C ASN A 127 -1.99 19.63 -2.31
N TYR A 128 -2.41 18.93 -1.25
CA TYR A 128 -3.00 19.56 -0.08
C TYR A 128 -2.06 20.56 0.59
N TYR A 129 -0.78 20.19 0.77
CA TYR A 129 0.24 21.07 1.36
C TYR A 129 0.48 22.33 0.52
N LEU A 130 0.54 22.21 -0.81
CA LEU A 130 0.78 23.33 -1.72
C LEU A 130 -0.43 24.25 -1.93
N ASN A 131 -1.65 23.76 -1.68
CA ASN A 131 -2.88 24.55 -1.78
C ASN A 131 -3.40 25.07 -0.43
N LYS A 132 -2.58 24.93 0.62
CA LYS A 132 -2.81 25.49 1.95
C LYS A 132 -2.12 26.85 2.06
#